data_AF-A0A958XQ15-F1
#
_entry.id   AF-A0A958XQ15-F1
#
_cell.length_a   1.000
_cell.length_b   1.000
_cell.length_c   1.000
_cell.angle_alpha   90.00
_cell.angle_beta   90.00
_cell.angle_gamma   90.00
#
_symmetry.space_group_name_H-M   'P 1'
#
loop_
_entity.id
_entity.type
_entity.pdbx_description
1 polymer ?
#
loop_
_entity_poly.entity_id
_entity_poly.type
_entity_poly.pdbx_seq_one_letter_code
_entity_poly.pdbx_strand_id
1 'polypeptide(L)'
;YRAKEQEEKLKIQALETRKQNLFLQFRSAIEQAYADLEDGRIKYRLFQEQKATTQSVIELLLAAYSNEGASFIDLLQLEDQLIQYDLMMLTAVVKSHLAQAAIERYIP
;
A
#
# COMPACT_ATOMS: atom_id res chain seq x y z
N TYR A 1 -25.34 38.11 -33.13
CA TYR A 1 -23.93 37.84 -33.45
C TYR A 1 -23.03 37.90 -32.21
N ARG A 2 -22.86 39.05 -31.52
CA ARG A 2 -21.98 39.16 -30.33
C ARG A 2 -22.28 38.16 -29.20
N ALA A 3 -23.56 37.92 -28.88
CA ALA A 3 -23.93 36.96 -27.84
C ALA A 3 -23.50 35.52 -28.16
N LYS A 4 -23.66 35.10 -29.43
CA LYS A 4 -23.27 33.77 -29.91
C LYS A 4 -21.74 33.59 -29.91
N GLU A 5 -21.01 34.65 -30.24
CA GLU A 5 -19.54 34.67 -30.20
C GLU A 5 -19.01 34.60 -28.76
N GLN A 6 -19.69 35.27 -27.81
CA GLN A 6 -19.38 35.18 -26.39
C GLN A 6 -19.68 33.78 -25.83
N GLU A 7 -20.80 33.18 -26.23
CA GLU A 7 -21.17 31.81 -25.85
C GLU A 7 -20.12 30.79 -26.30
N GLU A 8 -19.65 30.88 -27.55
CA GLU A 8 -18.62 29.97 -28.04
C GLU A 8 -17.25 30.17 -27.36
N LYS A 9 -16.88 31.41 -27.02
CA LYS A 9 -15.68 31.66 -26.19
C LYS A 9 -15.78 30.99 -24.82
N LEU A 10 -16.95 31.06 -24.18
CA LEU A 10 -17.18 30.40 -22.89
C LEU A 10 -17.13 28.87 -23.01
N LYS A 11 -17.66 28.29 -24.09
CA LYS A 11 -17.56 26.84 -24.35
C LYS A 11 -16.12 26.40 -24.55
N ILE A 12 -15.33 27.14 -25.33
CA ILE A 12 -13.90 26.86 -25.53
C ILE A 12 -13.15 26.92 -24.19
N GLN A 13 -13.39 27.95 -23.38
CA GLN A 13 -12.79 28.06 -22.05
C GLN A 13 -13.18 26.89 -21.15
N ALA A 14 -14.46 26.50 -21.13
CA ALA A 14 -14.93 25.36 -20.35
C ALA A 14 -14.27 24.04 -20.78
N LEU A 15 -14.06 23.85 -22.09
CA LEU A 15 -13.37 22.67 -22.63
C LEU A 15 -11.89 22.66 -22.24
N GLU A 16 -11.19 23.80 -22.31
CA GLU A 16 -9.79 23.90 -21.88
C GLU A 16 -9.64 23.66 -20.37
N THR A 17 -10.51 24.22 -19.54
CA THR A 17 -10.53 23.93 -18.10
C THR A 17 -10.79 22.45 -17.83
N ARG A 18 -11.73 21.83 -18.56
CA ARG A 18 -12.01 20.39 -18.41
C ARG A 18 -10.80 19.53 -18.78
N LYS A 19 -10.09 19.89 -19.85
CA LYS A 19 -8.85 19.22 -20.28
C LYS A 19 -7.76 19.35 -19.23
N GLN A 20 -7.55 20.54 -18.68
CA GLN A 20 -6.57 20.78 -17.60
C GLN A 20 -6.91 19.97 -16.35
N ASN A 21 -8.18 19.94 -15.94
CA ASN A 21 -8.64 19.15 -14.80
C ASN A 21 -8.39 17.65 -15.03
N LEU A 22 -8.67 17.13 -16.22
CA LEU A 22 -8.41 15.74 -16.56
C LEU A 22 -6.91 15.40 -16.48
N PHE A 23 -6.05 16.30 -16.97
CA PHE A 23 -4.60 16.13 -16.88
C PHE A 23 -4.11 16.09 -15.42
N LEU A 24 -4.63 16.99 -14.57
CA LEU A 24 -4.31 17.00 -13.14
C LEU A 24 -4.79 15.73 -12.44
N GLN A 25 -5.98 15.24 -12.77
CA GLN A 25 -6.52 13.98 -12.23
C GLN A 25 -5.64 12.78 -12.61
N PHE A 26 -5.22 12.67 -13.86
CA PHE A 26 -4.32 11.59 -14.29
C PHE A 26 -2.96 11.68 -13.59
N ARG A 27 -2.37 12.88 -13.53
CA ARG A 27 -1.11 13.08 -12.83
C ARG A 27 -1.20 12.65 -11.36
N SER A 28 -2.23 13.10 -10.66
CA SER A 28 -2.44 12.74 -9.25
C SER A 28 -2.66 11.24 -9.07
N ALA A 29 -3.41 10.58 -9.97
CA ALA A 29 -3.62 9.14 -9.91
C ALA A 29 -2.32 8.35 -10.11
N ILE A 30 -1.46 8.78 -11.04
CA ILE A 30 -0.15 8.16 -11.28
C ILE A 30 0.77 8.36 -10.06
N GLU A 31 0.88 9.58 -9.56
CA GLU A 31 1.68 9.90 -8.37
C GLU A 31 1.24 9.07 -7.16
N GLN A 32 -0.08 8.93 -6.94
CA GLN A 32 -0.62 8.09 -5.87
C GLN A 32 -0.27 6.61 -6.08
N ALA A 33 -0.40 6.09 -7.29
CA ALA A 33 -0.10 4.69 -7.57
C ALA A 33 1.40 4.36 -7.34
N TYR A 34 2.31 5.28 -7.68
CA TYR A 34 3.73 5.12 -7.32
C TYR A 34 3.97 5.14 -5.82
N ALA A 35 3.29 6.04 -5.10
CA ALA A 35 3.39 6.11 -3.64
C ALA A 35 2.88 4.82 -2.98
N ASP A 36 1.75 4.28 -3.44
CA ASP A 36 1.15 3.03 -2.95
C ASP A 36 2.06 1.82 -3.22
N LEU A 37 2.71 1.78 -4.38
CA LEU A 37 3.68 0.75 -4.72
C LEU A 37 4.88 0.76 -3.76
N GLU A 38 5.45 1.94 -3.49
CA GLU A 38 6.59 2.05 -2.59
C GLU A 38 6.21 1.77 -1.14
N ASP A 39 5.06 2.26 -0.69
CA ASP A 39 4.50 1.94 0.63
C ASP A 39 4.33 0.42 0.83
N GLY A 40 3.81 -0.28 -0.17
CA GLY A 40 3.70 -1.74 -0.14
C GLY A 40 5.05 -2.44 -0.02
N ARG A 41 6.10 -1.96 -0.70
CA ARG A 41 7.48 -2.50 -0.57
C ARG A 41 8.07 -2.24 0.80
N ILE A 42 7.88 -1.04 1.36
CA ILE A 42 8.34 -0.68 2.70
C ILE A 42 7.67 -1.57 3.75
N LYS A 43 6.34 -1.71 3.67
CA LYS A 43 5.55 -2.54 4.59
C LYS A 43 5.95 -4.00 4.53
N TYR A 44 6.13 -4.56 3.34
CA TYR A 44 6.59 -5.94 3.19
C TYR A 44 7.90 -6.17 3.95
N ARG A 45 8.89 -5.28 3.77
CA ARG A 45 10.18 -5.37 4.46
C ARG A 45 10.05 -5.26 5.98
N LEU A 46 9.23 -4.31 6.44
CA LEU A 46 8.97 -4.13 7.87
C LEU A 46 8.41 -5.41 8.51
N PHE A 47 7.39 -6.00 7.89
CA PHE A 47 6.78 -7.22 8.42
C PHE A 47 7.71 -8.44 8.34
N GLN A 48 8.57 -8.50 7.32
CA GLN A 48 9.62 -9.51 7.24
C GLN A 48 10.62 -9.40 8.42
N GLU A 49 11.07 -8.18 8.73
CA GLU A 49 11.97 -7.92 9.88
C GLU A 49 11.30 -8.23 11.22
N GLN A 50 10.03 -7.85 11.37
CA GLN A 50 9.24 -8.16 12.57
C GLN A 50 9.06 -9.68 12.75
N LYS A 51 8.76 -10.40 11.66
CA LYS A 51 8.67 -11.87 11.68
C LYS A 51 9.99 -12.50 12.14
N ALA A 52 11.12 -12.10 11.57
CA ALA A 52 12.44 -12.63 11.95
C ALA A 52 12.80 -12.34 13.42
N THR A 53 12.43 -11.15 13.91
CA THR A 53 12.63 -10.77 15.31
C THR A 53 11.78 -11.63 16.24
N THR A 54 10.49 -11.81 15.92
CA THR A 54 9.58 -12.64 16.72
C THR A 54 9.99 -14.11 16.73
N GLN A 55 10.48 -14.64 15.61
CA GLN A 55 11.05 -16.00 15.56
C GLN A 55 12.23 -16.15 16.52
N SER A 56 13.15 -15.18 16.55
CA SER A 56 14.26 -15.17 17.51
C SER A 56 13.77 -15.15 18.96
N VAL A 57 12.70 -14.40 19.26
CA VAL A 57 12.10 -14.36 20.61
C VAL A 57 11.49 -15.71 20.98
N ILE A 58 10.78 -16.35 20.06
CA ILE A 58 10.23 -17.71 20.26
C ILE A 58 11.34 -18.71 20.56
N GLU A 59 12.43 -18.69 19.81
CA GLU A 59 13.59 -19.57 20.04
C GLU A 59 14.19 -19.38 21.45
N LEU A 60 14.36 -18.14 21.89
CA LEU A 60 14.85 -17.81 23.24
C LEU A 60 13.89 -18.29 24.33
N LEU A 61 12.58 -18.09 24.14
CA LEU A 61 11.57 -18.54 25.08
C LEU A 61 11.56 -20.06 25.19
N LEU A 62 11.57 -20.78 24.07
CA LEU A 62 11.61 -22.25 24.04
C LEU A 62 12.87 -22.80 24.74
N ALA A 63 14.02 -22.15 24.58
CA ALA A 63 15.24 -22.53 25.29
C ALA A 63 15.13 -22.31 26.82
N ALA A 64 14.55 -21.18 27.23
CA ALA A 64 14.29 -20.86 28.65
C ALA A 64 13.19 -21.74 29.27
N TYR A 65 12.27 -22.27 28.45
CA TYR A 65 11.09 -23.00 28.89
C TYR A 65 11.34 -24.37 29.51
N SER A 66 12.59 -24.86 29.42
CA SER A 66 13.03 -26.04 30.16
C SER A 66 12.95 -25.89 31.69
N ASN A 67 12.73 -24.69 32.23
CA ASN A 67 12.80 -24.41 33.69
C ASN A 67 11.50 -24.00 34.41
N GLU A 68 10.49 -23.35 33.79
CA GLU A 68 9.31 -22.83 34.53
C GLU A 68 8.02 -22.79 33.66
N GLY A 69 6.89 -23.33 34.14
CA GLY A 69 5.69 -23.65 33.34
C GLY A 69 4.71 -22.51 32.99
N ALA A 70 5.15 -21.25 32.87
CA ALA A 70 4.26 -20.07 32.68
C ALA A 70 4.14 -19.48 31.24
N SER A 71 4.82 -20.02 30.22
CA SER A 71 5.03 -19.45 28.86
C SER A 71 4.21 -20.05 27.71
N PHE A 72 3.31 -21.03 27.91
CA PHE A 72 2.63 -21.65 26.76
C PHE A 72 1.67 -20.66 26.07
N ILE A 73 1.00 -19.80 26.85
CA ILE A 73 0.10 -18.77 26.32
C ILE A 73 0.90 -17.69 25.59
N ASP A 74 2.03 -17.25 26.14
CA ASP A 74 2.90 -16.26 25.50
C ASP A 74 3.48 -16.79 24.20
N LEU A 75 3.90 -18.07 24.17
CA LEU A 75 4.34 -18.74 22.95
C LEU A 75 3.22 -18.76 21.90
N LEU A 76 1.99 -19.12 22.30
CA LEU A 76 0.85 -19.16 21.39
C LEU A 76 0.51 -17.76 20.81
N GLN A 77 0.66 -16.71 21.61
CA GLN A 77 0.47 -15.34 21.14
C GLN A 77 1.54 -14.92 20.11
N LEU A 78 2.80 -15.29 20.34
CA LEU A 78 3.87 -14.98 19.39
C LEU A 78 3.71 -15.77 18.08
N GLU A 79 3.26 -17.03 18.16
CA GLU A 79 2.93 -17.85 16.98
C GLU A 79 1.76 -17.23 16.18
N ASP A 80 0.72 -16.73 16.85
CA ASP A 80 -0.36 -15.99 16.19
C ASP A 80 0.16 -14.71 15.52
N GLN A 81 1.07 -13.98 16.17
CA GLN A 81 1.72 -12.81 15.56
C GLN A 81 2.50 -13.17 14.30
N LEU A 82 3.20 -14.32 14.24
CA LEU A 82 3.87 -14.76 13.02
C LEU A 82 2.89 -14.95 11.85
N ILE A 83 1.72 -15.55 12.13
CA ILE A 83 0.65 -15.73 11.12
C ILE A 83 0.11 -14.36 10.67
N GLN A 84 -0.07 -13.43 11.61
CA GLN A 84 -0.51 -12.07 11.30
C GLN A 84 0.50 -11.34 10.40
N TYR A 85 1.81 -11.46 10.66
CA TYR A 85 2.85 -10.88 9.80
C TYR A 85 2.81 -11.47 8.39
N ASP A 86 2.58 -12.78 8.25
CA ASP A 86 2.42 -13.41 6.94
C ASP A 86 1.23 -12.86 6.16
N LEU A 87 0.09 -12.67 6.83
CA LEU A 87 -1.09 -12.06 6.22
C LEU A 87 -0.84 -10.59 5.82
N MET A 88 -0.14 -9.85 6.66
CA MET A 88 0.21 -8.46 6.39
C MET A 88 1.19 -8.33 5.21
N MET A 89 2.19 -9.21 5.11
CA MET A 89 3.09 -9.29 3.96
C MET A 89 2.33 -9.61 2.67
N LEU A 90 1.44 -10.62 2.69
CA LEU A 90 0.62 -10.96 1.53
C LEU A 90 -0.25 -9.78 1.09
N THR A 91 -0.86 -9.08 2.05
CA THR A 91 -1.68 -7.90 1.79
C THR A 91 -0.84 -6.78 1.15
N ALA A 92 0.38 -6.56 1.63
CA ALA A 92 1.29 -5.57 1.07
C ALA A 92 1.67 -5.92 -0.39
N VAL A 93 1.96 -7.19 -0.67
CA VAL A 93 2.24 -7.68 -2.03
C VAL A 93 1.05 -7.47 -2.97
N VAL A 94 -0.16 -7.83 -2.55
CA VAL A 94 -1.38 -7.64 -3.35
C VAL A 94 -1.60 -6.16 -3.66
N LYS A 95 -1.46 -5.28 -2.65
CA LYS A 95 -1.61 -3.83 -2.85
C LYS A 95 -0.56 -3.27 -3.81
N SER A 96 0.70 -3.69 -3.69
CA SER A 96 1.77 -3.33 -4.62
C SER A 96 1.44 -3.72 -6.06
N HIS A 97 0.93 -4.94 -6.29
CA HIS A 97 0.56 -5.38 -7.64
C HIS A 97 -0.65 -4.62 -8.19
N LEU A 98 -1.64 -4.29 -7.37
CA LEU A 98 -2.77 -3.45 -7.80
C LEU A 98 -2.31 -2.03 -8.16
N ALA A 99 -1.38 -1.47 -7.38
CA ALA A 99 -0.79 -0.17 -7.67
C ALA A 99 0.03 -0.19 -8.98
N GLN A 100 0.81 -1.26 -9.21
CA GLN A 100 1.52 -1.46 -10.46
C GLN A 100 0.56 -1.55 -11.66
N ALA A 101 -0.51 -2.34 -11.55
CA ALA A 101 -1.52 -2.43 -12.60
C ALA A 101 -2.22 -1.08 -12.86
N ALA A 102 -2.40 -0.26 -11.82
CA ALA A 102 -2.92 1.09 -11.97
C ALA A 102 -1.96 1.98 -12.75
N ILE A 103 -0.64 1.92 -12.49
CA ILE A 103 0.39 2.62 -13.25
C ILE A 103 0.36 2.17 -14.72
N GLU A 104 0.39 0.86 -14.97
CA GLU A 104 0.36 0.27 -16.32
C GLU A 104 -0.87 0.69 -17.10
N ARG A 105 -2.03 0.86 -16.45
CA ARG A 105 -3.25 1.36 -17.09
C ARG A 105 -3.13 2.80 -17.62
N TYR A 106 -2.24 3.61 -17.06
CA TYR A 106 -2.04 5.01 -17.46
C TYR A 106 -0.82 5.21 -18.37
N ILE A 107 0.03 4.20 -18.55
CA ILE A 107 1.18 4.23 -19.46
C ILE A 107 0.81 3.45 -20.74
N PRO A 108 0.78 4.09 -21.92
CA PRO A 108 0.45 3.43 -23.19
C PRO A 108 1.54 2.46 -23.67
#